data_AF-A0A643C563-F1
#
_entry.id   AF-A0A643C563-F1
#
_cell.length_a   1.000
_cell.length_b   1.000
_cell.length_c   1.000
_cell.angle_alpha   90.00
_cell.angle_beta   90.00
_cell.angle_gamma   90.00
#
_symmetry.space_group_name_H-M   'P 1'
#
loop_
_entity.id
_entity.type
_entity.pdbx_description
1 polymer ?
#
loop_
_entity_poly.entity_id
_entity_poly.type
_entity_poly.pdbx_seq_one_letter_code
_entity_poly.pdbx_strand_id
1 'polypeptide(L)'
;MTTHPVTNTTEKQRLVKKLQDSVLERWVNDPQRMDKRTLALLVLAHSSDVLENVFSSLTDDKYDVAMNRAKDLVELDPEVEGTKHSATEMIWAVLAAFNKS
;
A
#
# COMPACT_ATOMS: atom_id res chain seq x y z
N MET A 1 28.71 -16.45 -10.02
CA MET A 1 27.63 -15.55 -9.60
C MET A 1 26.52 -15.62 -10.63
N THR A 2 25.37 -16.18 -10.29
CA THR A 2 24.18 -16.20 -11.16
C THR A 2 23.30 -15.02 -10.79
N THR A 3 22.86 -14.23 -11.78
CA THR A 3 21.96 -13.09 -11.58
C THR A 3 20.59 -13.33 -12.21
N HIS A 4 19.58 -12.65 -11.69
CA HIS A 4 18.19 -12.71 -12.18
C HIS A 4 17.71 -11.30 -12.52
N PRO A 5 18.17 -10.71 -13.65
CA PRO A 5 17.74 -9.38 -14.05
C PRO A 5 16.25 -9.37 -14.40
N VAL A 6 15.56 -8.26 -14.13
CA VAL A 6 14.16 -8.08 -14.51
C VAL A 6 14.08 -7.91 -16.03
N THR A 7 13.49 -8.90 -16.71
CA THR A 7 13.29 -8.88 -18.17
C THR A 7 11.96 -8.24 -18.57
N ASN A 8 10.92 -8.41 -17.74
CA ASN A 8 9.59 -7.87 -18.01
C ASN A 8 9.38 -6.53 -17.27
N THR A 9 9.95 -5.46 -17.83
CA THR A 9 9.81 -4.11 -17.29
C THR A 9 8.37 -3.59 -17.37
N THR A 10 7.60 -4.05 -18.36
CA THR A 10 6.19 -3.64 -18.54
C THR A 10 5.32 -4.05 -17.36
N GLU A 11 5.44 -5.28 -16.87
CA GLU A 11 4.66 -5.72 -15.72
C GLU A 11 5.11 -5.05 -14.41
N LYS A 12 6.42 -4.76 -14.27
CA LYS A 12 6.92 -3.93 -13.16
C LYS A 12 6.27 -2.54 -13.18
N GLN A 13 6.23 -1.88 -14.33
CA GLN A 13 5.62 -0.56 -14.47
C GLN A 13 4.11 -0.60 -14.23
N ARG A 14 3.42 -1.66 -14.70
CA ARG A 14 1.98 -1.88 -14.44
C ARG A 14 1.69 -1.98 -12.94
N LEU A 15 2.53 -2.71 -12.20
CA LEU A 15 2.40 -2.83 -10.75
C LEU A 15 2.61 -1.49 -10.03
N VAL A 16 3.68 -0.76 -10.38
CA VAL A 16 3.98 0.57 -9.82
C VAL A 16 2.82 1.52 -10.07
N LYS A 17 2.34 1.59 -11.31
CA LYS A 17 1.21 2.45 -11.68
C LYS A 17 -0.07 2.07 -10.93
N LYS A 18 -0.37 0.77 -10.79
CA LYS A 18 -1.54 0.30 -10.03
C LYS A 18 -1.51 0.80 -8.59
N LEU A 19 -0.36 0.76 -7.93
CA LEU A 19 -0.19 1.25 -6.56
C LEU A 19 -0.33 2.78 -6.49
N GLN A 20 0.33 3.51 -7.38
CA GLN A 20 0.20 4.98 -7.46
C GLN A 20 -1.25 5.41 -7.67
N ASP A 21 -1.94 4.82 -8.64
CA ASP A 21 -3.34 5.12 -8.92
C ASP A 21 -4.24 4.82 -7.71
N SER A 22 -3.92 3.79 -6.91
CA SER A 22 -4.72 3.42 -5.73
C SER A 22 -4.69 4.46 -4.60
N VAL A 23 -3.58 5.19 -4.44
CA VAL A 23 -3.43 6.25 -3.43
C VAL A 23 -3.68 7.66 -4.00
N LEU A 24 -3.84 7.77 -5.32
CA LEU A 24 -4.11 9.03 -6.02
C LEU A 24 -5.53 9.05 -6.59
N GLU A 25 -5.68 8.66 -7.85
CA GLU A 25 -6.90 8.82 -8.65
C GLU A 25 -8.06 7.93 -8.18
N ARG A 26 -7.73 6.75 -7.63
CA ARG A 26 -8.70 5.75 -7.15
C ARG A 26 -8.75 5.67 -5.63
N TRP A 27 -8.22 6.69 -4.95
CA TRP A 27 -8.26 6.77 -3.51
C TRP A 27 -9.70 6.73 -3.00
N VAL A 28 -9.91 5.92 -1.98
CA VAL A 28 -11.17 5.86 -1.24
C VAL A 28 -10.86 6.15 0.22
N ASN A 29 -11.65 7.01 0.85
CA ASN A 29 -11.46 7.36 2.26
C ASN A 29 -11.80 6.20 3.21
N ASP A 30 -12.40 5.13 2.70
CA ASP A 30 -12.73 3.92 3.46
C ASP A 30 -11.90 2.74 2.93
N PRO A 31 -10.89 2.26 3.68
CA PRO A 31 -10.03 1.15 3.26
C PRO A 31 -10.80 -0.15 2.96
N GLN A 32 -11.98 -0.35 3.56
CA GLN A 32 -12.80 -1.54 3.33
C GLN A 32 -13.36 -1.61 1.90
N ARG A 33 -13.38 -0.47 1.19
CA ARG A 33 -13.81 -0.37 -0.21
C ARG A 33 -12.66 -0.55 -1.20
N MET A 34 -11.41 -0.63 -0.74
CA MET A 34 -10.28 -0.94 -1.60
C MET A 34 -10.26 -2.41 -2.02
N ASP A 35 -9.65 -2.68 -3.17
CA ASP A 35 -9.30 -4.05 -3.54
C ASP A 35 -8.39 -4.68 -2.48
N LYS A 36 -8.81 -5.80 -1.90
CA LYS A 36 -8.14 -6.46 -0.76
C LYS A 36 -6.66 -6.74 -1.05
N ARG A 37 -6.34 -7.10 -2.30
CA ARG A 37 -4.95 -7.37 -2.71
C ARG A 37 -4.11 -6.10 -2.74
N THR A 38 -4.71 -4.98 -3.12
CA THR A 38 -4.04 -3.68 -3.16
C THR A 38 -3.84 -3.13 -1.75
N LEU A 39 -4.85 -3.26 -0.88
CA LEU A 39 -4.73 -2.90 0.54
C LEU A 39 -3.61 -3.70 1.23
N ALA A 40 -3.61 -5.03 1.09
CA ALA A 40 -2.56 -5.88 1.65
C ALA A 40 -1.17 -5.51 1.12
N LEU A 41 -1.06 -5.18 -0.17
CA LEU A 41 0.20 -4.80 -0.78
C LEU A 41 0.72 -3.46 -0.24
N LEU A 42 -0.15 -2.47 -0.01
CA LEU A 42 0.24 -1.20 0.61
C LEU A 42 0.77 -1.40 2.02
N VAL A 43 0.05 -2.16 2.85
CA VAL A 43 0.46 -2.51 4.22
C VAL A 43 1.83 -3.18 4.23
N LEU A 44 2.01 -4.25 3.44
CA LEU A 44 3.26 -5.00 3.42
C LEU A 44 4.43 -4.22 2.81
N ALA A 45 4.18 -3.43 1.76
CA ALA A 45 5.20 -2.60 1.13
C ALA A 45 5.68 -1.49 2.06
N HIS A 46 4.79 -0.93 2.88
CA HIS A 46 5.16 0.01 3.93
C HIS A 46 6.02 -0.68 5.00
N SER A 47 5.57 -1.80 5.58
CA SER A 47 6.33 -2.54 6.61
C SER A 47 7.66 -3.12 6.13
N SER A 48 7.88 -3.17 4.82
CA SER A 48 9.14 -3.62 4.21
C SER A 48 10.03 -2.47 3.71
N ASP A 49 9.67 -1.21 3.98
CA ASP A 49 10.41 -0.01 3.54
C ASP A 49 10.66 0.07 2.03
N VAL A 50 9.72 -0.45 1.21
CA VAL A 50 9.83 -0.43 -0.26
C VAL A 50 8.82 0.48 -0.94
N LEU A 51 7.89 1.08 -0.18
CA LEU A 51 6.83 1.92 -0.73
C LEU A 51 7.36 3.25 -1.30
N GLU A 52 8.41 3.81 -0.70
CA GLU A 52 9.07 5.04 -1.19
C GLU A 52 9.55 4.91 -2.65
N ASN A 53 10.06 3.73 -3.01
CA ASN A 53 10.52 3.42 -4.37
C ASN A 53 9.40 3.49 -5.42
N VAL A 54 8.15 3.30 -5.01
CA VAL A 54 6.98 3.38 -5.89
C VAL A 54 6.62 4.84 -6.13
N PHE A 55 6.76 5.70 -5.13
CA PHE A 55 6.36 7.11 -5.21
C PHE A 55 7.45 8.03 -5.75
N SER A 56 8.72 7.64 -5.72
CA SER A 56 9.86 8.44 -6.19
C SER A 56 9.78 8.90 -7.67
N SER A 57 8.92 8.27 -8.47
CA SER A 57 8.67 8.65 -9.88
C SER A 57 7.51 9.63 -10.06
N LEU A 58 6.83 10.02 -8.98
CA LEU A 58 5.75 11.01 -8.99
C LEU A 58 6.32 12.44 -8.97
N THR A 59 5.50 13.40 -9.37
CA THR A 59 5.77 14.83 -9.14
C THR A 59 5.63 15.17 -7.66
N ASP A 60 6.35 16.17 -7.16
CA ASP A 60 6.35 16.59 -5.75
C ASP A 60 4.93 16.68 -5.14
N ASP A 61 4.01 17.39 -5.80
CA ASP A 61 2.61 17.52 -5.33
C ASP A 61 1.90 16.17 -5.17
N LYS A 62 2.14 15.22 -6.08
CA LYS A 62 1.54 13.89 -6.04
C LYS A 62 2.24 12.99 -5.05
N TYR A 63 3.55 13.14 -4.91
CA TYR A 63 4.36 12.43 -3.94
C TYR A 63 3.86 12.72 -2.53
N ASP A 64 3.70 14.00 -2.17
CA ASP A 64 3.25 14.41 -0.84
C ASP A 64 1.85 13.87 -0.53
N VAL A 65 0.93 13.94 -1.50
CA VAL A 65 -0.44 13.40 -1.34
C VAL A 65 -0.42 11.88 -1.18
N ALA A 66 0.35 11.17 -2.00
CA ALA A 66 0.45 9.71 -1.95
C ALA A 66 1.05 9.25 -0.61
N MET A 67 2.11 9.91 -0.16
CA MET A 67 2.81 9.58 1.08
C MET A 67 1.92 9.83 2.30
N ASN A 68 1.25 10.99 2.36
CA ASN A 68 0.32 11.30 3.45
C ASN A 68 -0.83 10.30 3.51
N ARG A 69 -1.48 9.98 2.38
CA ARG A 69 -2.57 8.98 2.36
C ARG A 69 -2.12 7.58 2.73
N ALA A 70 -0.93 7.16 2.26
CA ALA A 70 -0.37 5.86 2.62
C ALA A 70 -0.05 5.80 4.11
N LYS A 71 0.50 6.87 4.68
CA LYS A 71 0.78 7.02 6.11
C LYS A 71 -0.52 6.99 6.94
N ASP A 72 -1.50 7.81 6.58
CA ASP A 72 -2.80 7.84 7.25
C ASP A 72 -3.46 6.45 7.28
N LEU A 73 -3.31 5.66 6.21
CA LEU A 73 -3.84 4.31 6.11
C LEU A 73 -3.17 3.31 7.06
N VAL A 74 -1.85 3.36 7.20
CA VAL A 74 -1.10 2.41 8.06
C VAL A 74 -1.12 2.81 9.53
N GLU A 75 -1.40 4.08 9.82
CA GLU A 75 -1.61 4.60 11.18
C GLU A 75 -3.03 4.36 11.72
N LEU A 76 -3.94 3.80 10.91
CA LEU A 76 -5.26 3.38 11.38
C LEU A 76 -5.14 2.31 12.48
N ASP A 77 -6.07 2.37 13.44
CA ASP A 77 -6.17 1.36 14.50
C ASP A 77 -6.71 0.04 13.95
N PRO A 78 -5.89 -1.03 13.89
CA PRO A 78 -6.32 -2.30 13.34
C PRO A 78 -7.41 -2.99 14.17
N GLU A 79 -7.48 -2.73 15.48
CA GLU A 79 -8.52 -3.28 16.35
C GLU A 79 -9.88 -2.65 16.04
N VAL A 80 -9.90 -1.36 15.69
CA VAL A 80 -11.13 -0.67 15.24
C VAL A 80 -11.50 -1.11 13.83
N GLU A 81 -10.56 -1.10 12.88
CA GLU A 81 -10.82 -1.47 11.49
C GLU A 81 -11.20 -2.93 11.30
N GLY A 82 -10.68 -3.83 12.13
CA GLY A 82 -10.99 -5.26 12.13
C GLY A 82 -12.43 -5.58 12.54
N THR A 83 -13.11 -4.68 13.26
CA THR A 83 -14.50 -4.92 13.74
C THR A 83 -15.58 -4.41 12.79
N LYS A 84 -15.20 -3.74 11.70
CA LYS A 84 -16.14 -3.19 10.73
C LYS A 84 -16.83 -4.29 9.92
N HIS A 85 -18.00 -3.96 9.37
CA HIS A 85 -18.71 -4.89 8.49
C HIS A 85 -17.89 -5.20 7.23
N SER A 86 -17.79 -6.47 6.86
CA SER A 86 -16.94 -6.95 5.76
C SER A 86 -15.44 -6.64 5.94
N ALA A 87 -14.97 -6.51 7.18
CA ALA A 87 -13.58 -6.25 7.48
C ALA A 87 -12.64 -7.32 6.89
N THR A 88 -11.51 -6.87 6.37
CA THR A 88 -10.38 -7.76 6.02
C THR A 88 -9.55 -8.07 7.26
N GLU A 89 -10.14 -8.74 8.26
CA GLU A 89 -9.57 -9.01 9.59
C GLU A 89 -8.11 -9.47 9.54
N MET A 90 -7.77 -10.40 8.64
CA MET A 90 -6.40 -10.91 8.49
C MET A 90 -5.40 -9.82 8.07
N ILE A 91 -5.79 -8.87 7.22
CA ILE A 91 -4.90 -7.77 6.80
C ILE A 91 -4.64 -6.84 7.99
N TRP A 92 -5.67 -6.54 8.77
CA TRP A 92 -5.57 -5.72 9.97
C TRP A 92 -4.74 -6.39 11.06
N ALA A 93 -4.92 -7.70 11.28
CA ALA A 93 -4.10 -8.47 12.20
C ALA A 93 -2.61 -8.47 11.81
N VAL A 94 -2.31 -8.55 10.50
CA VAL A 94 -0.94 -8.46 9.99
C VAL A 94 -0.35 -7.07 10.22
N LEU A 95 -1.10 -5.99 9.93
CA LEU A 95 -0.68 -4.63 10.24
C LEU A 95 -0.40 -4.45 11.74
N ALA A 96 -1.28 -4.96 12.61
CA ALA A 96 -1.10 -4.91 14.06
C ALA A 96 0.17 -5.65 14.52
N ALA A 97 0.51 -6.77 13.89
CA ALA A 97 1.72 -7.52 14.19
C ALA A 97 3.00 -6.74 13.84
N PHE A 98 3.00 -6.05 12.69
CA PHE A 98 4.12 -5.18 12.30
C PHE A 98 4.24 -3.93 13.17
N ASN A 99 3.13 -3.34 13.62
CA ASN A 99 3.14 -2.16 14.49
C ASN A 99 3.61 -2.47 15.93
N LYS A 100 3.53 -3.74 16.37
CA LYS A 100 3.96 -4.19 17.71
C LYS A 100 5.42 -4.68 17.75
N SER A 101 6.10 -4.77 16.60
CA SER A 101 7.51 -5.20 16.49
C SER A 101 8.46 -4.02 16.63
#